data_AF-A0A8D8I3S9-F1
#
_entry.id   AF-A0A8D8I3S9-F1
#
_cell.length_a   1.000
_cell.length_b   1.000
_cell.length_c   1.000
_cell.angle_alpha   90.00
_cell.angle_beta   90.00
_cell.angle_gamma   90.00
#
_symmetry.space_group_name_H-M   'P 1'
#
loop_
_entity.id
_entity.type
_entity.pdbx_description
1 polymer ?
#
loop_
_entity_poly.entity_id
_entity_poly.type
_entity_poly.pdbx_seq_one_letter_code
_entity_poly.pdbx_strand_id
1 'polypeptide(L)'
;PKMQSSPPPDHLQSFNKKWASVLHKIQRPTSRPASCSFEICDAYGRHLVAKQNFDFGDTLLIDDPYVVVADQDHQYRQCHHCIKFRTTKLLPCPDCVEVMFCSPECAKLAQQRHHRFECRILRGLYT
;
A
#
# COMPACT_ATOMS: atom_id res chain seq x y z
N PRO A 1 11.94 24.86 21.13
CA PRO A 1 12.29 23.92 22.23
C PRO A 1 12.42 22.50 21.68
N LYS A 2 13.65 21.93 21.69
CA LYS A 2 13.89 20.56 21.24
C LYS A 2 13.21 19.60 22.23
N MET A 3 12.18 18.86 21.79
CA MET A 3 11.71 17.69 22.53
C MET A 3 12.78 16.60 22.37
N GLN A 4 13.55 16.38 23.43
CA GLN A 4 14.45 15.24 23.53
C GLN A 4 13.59 14.00 23.78
N SER A 5 13.64 13.01 22.89
CA SER A 5 13.04 11.70 23.12
C SER A 5 13.83 10.94 24.18
N SER A 6 13.16 10.47 25.22
CA SER A 6 13.74 9.60 26.24
C SER A 6 14.15 8.25 25.64
N PRO A 7 15.27 7.64 26.08
CA PRO A 7 15.65 6.31 25.62
C PRO A 7 14.64 5.25 26.11
N PRO A 8 14.40 4.19 25.32
CA PRO A 8 13.45 3.13 25.68
C PRO A 8 13.95 2.29 26.87
N PRO A 9 13.05 1.80 27.75
CA PRO A 9 13.43 1.06 28.96
C PRO A 9 14.11 -0.30 28.71
N ASP A 10 15.04 -0.65 29.59
CA ASP A 10 16.00 -1.76 29.46
C ASP A 10 15.40 -3.18 29.31
N HIS A 11 14.13 -3.39 29.69
CA HIS A 11 13.50 -4.73 29.58
C HIS A 11 13.33 -5.21 28.13
N LEU A 12 13.45 -4.29 27.19
CA LEU A 12 13.12 -4.55 25.81
C LEU A 12 14.26 -5.29 25.08
N GLN A 13 15.54 -5.15 25.45
CA GLN A 13 16.75 -5.51 24.66
C GLN A 13 16.98 -6.98 24.17
N SER A 14 15.99 -7.87 24.19
CA SER A 14 16.18 -9.28 23.82
C SER A 14 15.13 -9.80 22.85
N PHE A 15 15.19 -9.41 21.57
CA PHE A 15 14.62 -10.25 20.50
C PHE A 15 15.42 -10.31 19.18
N ASN A 16 16.65 -10.81 19.33
CA ASN A 16 17.31 -11.87 18.54
C ASN A 16 17.10 -11.95 17.00
N LYS A 17 18.09 -11.41 16.27
CA LYS A 17 18.89 -11.88 15.08
C LYS A 17 18.29 -12.78 13.96
N LYS A 18 17.12 -13.40 14.11
CA LYS A 18 16.59 -14.40 13.16
C LYS A 18 15.81 -13.81 11.98
N TRP A 19 15.45 -12.53 12.05
CA TRP A 19 14.56 -11.86 11.09
C TRP A 19 15.27 -11.08 9.98
N ALA A 20 16.61 -10.98 10.02
CA ALA A 20 17.38 -10.22 9.04
C ALA A 20 17.25 -10.75 7.60
N SER A 21 17.05 -12.08 7.45
CA SER A 21 16.99 -12.75 6.14
C SER A 21 15.65 -12.63 5.42
N VAL A 22 14.55 -12.34 6.14
CA VAL A 22 13.20 -12.21 5.56
C VAL A 22 13.02 -10.84 4.88
N LEU A 23 13.73 -9.82 5.36
CA LEU A 23 13.62 -8.44 4.87
C LEU A 23 14.17 -8.24 3.45
N HIS A 24 15.06 -9.12 2.99
CA HIS A 24 15.73 -8.97 1.69
C HIS A 24 14.85 -9.30 0.46
N LYS A 25 13.66 -9.90 0.62
CA LYS A 25 12.84 -10.37 -0.51
C LYS A 25 11.64 -9.49 -0.85
N ILE A 26 11.38 -8.43 -0.10
CA ILE A 26 10.33 -7.45 -0.41
C ILE A 26 11.00 -6.15 -0.87
N GLN A 27 11.81 -6.23 -1.92
CA GLN A 27 12.33 -5.06 -2.62
C GLN A 27 11.37 -4.69 -3.74
N ARG A 28 10.25 -4.05 -3.40
CA ARG A 28 9.71 -3.01 -4.28
C ARG A 28 10.46 -1.72 -3.93
N PRO A 29 10.63 -0.76 -4.84
CA PRO A 29 11.26 0.51 -4.51
C PRO A 29 10.29 1.31 -3.62
N THR A 30 10.14 0.92 -2.34
CA THR A 30 9.81 1.89 -1.31
C THR A 30 10.91 2.92 -1.44
N SER A 31 10.60 4.12 -1.93
CA SER A 31 11.59 5.18 -2.00
C SER A 31 12.16 5.29 -0.58
N ARG A 32 13.41 4.85 -0.38
CA ARG A 32 14.01 4.86 0.96
C ARG A 32 14.08 6.34 1.30
N PRO A 33 13.25 6.86 2.23
CA PRO A 33 13.23 8.30 2.46
C PRO A 33 14.63 8.68 2.92
N ALA A 34 15.34 9.52 2.16
CA ALA A 34 16.71 9.90 2.50
C ALA A 34 16.77 10.55 3.90
N SER A 35 15.66 11.17 4.30
CA SER A 35 15.43 11.86 5.55
C SER A 35 15.06 10.95 6.74
N CYS A 36 14.78 9.65 6.53
CA CYS A 36 14.49 8.71 7.63
C CYS A 36 15.32 7.40 7.53
N SER A 37 15.69 6.81 8.67
CA SER A 37 16.27 5.47 8.77
C SER A 37 15.21 4.44 9.17
N PHE A 38 15.39 3.20 8.72
CA PHE A 38 14.75 2.06 9.35
C PHE A 38 15.64 1.58 10.49
N GLU A 39 15.07 1.48 11.68
CA GLU A 39 15.73 0.98 12.88
C GLU A 39 14.85 -0.08 13.54
N ILE A 40 15.48 -0.91 14.37
CA ILE A 40 14.80 -1.94 15.13
C ILE A 40 15.16 -1.73 16.58
N CYS A 41 14.14 -1.55 17.42
CA CYS A 41 14.29 -1.61 18.86
C CYS A 41 13.24 -2.59 19.37
N ASP A 42 13.48 -3.18 20.51
CA ASP A 42 12.58 -4.23 20.95
C ASP A 42 11.24 -3.67 21.47
N ALA A 43 11.18 -2.38 21.83
CA ALA A 43 9.95 -1.68 22.23
C ALA A 43 8.88 -1.66 21.13
N TYR A 44 9.33 -1.36 19.89
CA TYR A 44 8.45 -1.03 18.77
C TYR A 44 8.68 -1.95 17.56
N GLY A 45 9.67 -2.84 17.62
CA GLY A 45 10.15 -3.60 16.47
C GLY A 45 10.73 -2.68 15.40
N ARG A 46 10.38 -2.95 14.13
CA ARG A 46 10.81 -2.16 12.96
C ARG A 46 10.06 -0.83 12.93
N HIS A 47 10.80 0.27 12.96
CA HIS A 47 10.25 1.62 12.95
C HIS A 47 11.09 2.57 12.09
N LEU A 48 10.51 3.71 11.75
CA LEU A 48 11.18 4.80 11.04
C LEU A 48 11.66 5.84 12.04
N VAL A 49 12.91 6.28 11.88
CA VAL A 49 13.56 7.32 12.71
C VAL A 49 13.92 8.50 11.81
N ALA A 50 13.52 9.70 12.22
CA ALA A 50 13.86 10.93 11.52
C ALA A 50 15.36 11.24 11.68
N LYS A 51 16.06 11.47 10.57
CA LYS A 51 17.49 11.87 10.56
C LYS A 51 17.69 13.38 10.58
N GLN A 52 16.63 14.13 10.35
CA GLN A 52 16.61 15.59 10.31
C GLN A 52 15.33 16.10 10.97
N ASN A 53 15.29 17.40 11.26
CA ASN A 53 14.06 18.05 11.66
C ASN A 53 13.14 18.22 10.44
N PHE A 54 11.84 18.17 10.68
CA PHE A 54 10.81 18.43 9.68
C PHE A 54 9.95 19.59 10.14
N ASP A 55 9.57 20.43 9.20
CA ASP A 55 8.64 21.52 9.42
C ASP A 55 7.21 21.12 9.01
N PHE A 56 6.23 21.93 9.41
CA PHE A 56 4.84 21.69 9.04
C PHE A 56 4.67 21.72 7.52
N GLY A 57 4.11 20.65 6.97
CA GLY A 57 3.91 20.49 5.52
C GLY A 57 4.96 19.60 4.84
N ASP A 58 6.02 19.20 5.54
CA ASP A 58 7.01 18.28 4.98
C ASP A 58 6.43 16.88 4.76
N THR A 59 6.78 16.28 3.63
CA THR A 59 6.41 14.91 3.31
C THR A 59 7.45 13.93 3.85
N LEU A 60 7.05 13.09 4.81
CA LEU A 60 7.94 12.12 5.46
C LEU A 60 8.17 10.86 4.62
N LEU A 61 7.13 10.38 3.95
CA LEU A 61 7.13 9.14 3.20
C LEU A 61 6.11 9.23 2.06
N ILE A 62 6.52 8.77 0.88
CA ILE A 62 5.63 8.46 -0.24
C ILE A 62 5.83 6.99 -0.55
N ASP A 63 4.74 6.23 -0.49
CA ASP A 63 4.75 4.82 -0.85
C ASP A 63 3.60 4.50 -1.78
N ASP A 64 3.88 3.62 -2.74
CA ASP A 64 2.86 3.11 -3.65
C ASP A 64 2.13 1.96 -2.97
N PRO A 65 0.79 1.92 -3.00
CA PRO A 65 0.04 0.86 -2.34
C PRO A 65 0.43 -0.50 -2.90
N TYR A 66 0.62 -1.47 -2.01
CA TYR A 66 0.99 -2.83 -2.42
C TYR A 66 -0.11 -3.47 -3.30
N VAL A 67 -1.36 -3.31 -2.86
CA VAL A 67 -2.61 -3.71 -3.52
C VAL A 67 -3.66 -2.67 -3.18
N VAL A 68 -4.55 -2.37 -4.13
CA VAL A 68 -5.76 -1.58 -3.89
C VAL A 68 -6.94 -2.33 -4.47
N VAL A 69 -8.04 -2.37 -3.72
CA VAL A 69 -9.30 -3.00 -4.13
C VAL A 69 -10.41 -1.96 -4.01
N ALA A 70 -11.29 -1.91 -4.99
CA ALA A 70 -12.49 -1.08 -4.92
C ALA A 70 -13.47 -1.70 -3.93
N ASP A 71 -13.99 -0.88 -3.03
CA ASP A 71 -15.03 -1.28 -2.08
C ASP A 71 -16.34 -1.64 -2.83
N GLN A 72 -17.12 -2.57 -2.28
CA GLN A 72 -18.31 -3.11 -2.94
C GLN A 72 -19.37 -2.02 -3.19
N ASP A 73 -19.51 -1.07 -2.27
CA ASP A 73 -20.43 0.07 -2.41
C ASP A 73 -19.97 1.07 -3.49
N HIS A 74 -18.72 0.96 -3.93
CA HIS A 74 -18.05 1.90 -4.82
C HIS A 74 -17.57 1.27 -6.14
N GLN A 75 -17.74 -0.05 -6.33
CA GLN A 75 -17.26 -0.78 -7.50
C GLN A 75 -17.84 -0.30 -8.84
N TYR A 76 -19.02 0.33 -8.81
CA TYR A 76 -19.68 0.93 -9.99
C TYR A 76 -19.49 2.44 -10.10
N ARG A 77 -18.69 3.05 -9.21
CA ARG A 77 -18.39 4.49 -9.19
C ARG A 77 -16.89 4.77 -9.31
N GLN A 78 -16.05 3.74 -9.26
CA GLN A 78 -14.61 3.82 -9.36
C GLN A 78 -14.09 2.87 -10.44
N CYS A 79 -12.96 3.23 -11.04
CA CYS A 79 -12.26 2.31 -11.94
C CYS A 79 -11.57 1.21 -11.12
N HIS A 80 -11.81 -0.06 -11.44
CA HIS A 80 -11.20 -1.19 -10.75
C HIS A 80 -9.67 -1.29 -10.94
N HIS A 81 -9.10 -0.57 -11.92
CA HIS A 81 -7.64 -0.53 -12.13
C HIS A 81 -6.94 0.61 -11.38
N CYS A 82 -7.42 1.84 -11.57
CA CYS A 82 -6.74 3.05 -11.09
C CYS A 82 -7.43 3.68 -9.87
N ILE A 83 -8.57 3.12 -9.45
CA ILE A 83 -9.35 3.49 -8.25
C ILE A 83 -9.88 4.94 -8.28
N LYS A 84 -9.63 5.67 -9.38
CA LYS A 84 -10.17 7.02 -9.58
C LYS A 84 -11.69 6.97 -9.64
N PHE A 85 -12.31 7.83 -8.85
CA PHE A 85 -13.75 8.04 -8.86
C PHE A 85 -14.18 8.63 -10.20
N ARG A 86 -15.19 8.01 -10.81
CA ARG A 86 -15.77 8.40 -12.10
C ARG A 86 -17.27 8.19 -12.02
N THR A 87 -18.00 9.29 -11.91
CA THR A 87 -19.47 9.28 -11.88
C THR A 87 -20.08 9.04 -13.26
N THR A 88 -19.33 9.29 -14.34
CA THR A 88 -19.80 9.15 -15.72
C THR A 88 -18.77 8.42 -16.58
N LYS A 89 -19.24 7.58 -17.51
CA LYS A 89 -18.44 6.80 -18.48
C LYS A 89 -17.52 5.74 -17.87
N LEU A 90 -18.11 4.79 -17.17
CA LEU A 90 -17.46 3.53 -16.81
C LEU A 90 -17.84 2.44 -17.82
N LEU A 91 -16.87 1.62 -18.19
CA LEU A 91 -16.99 0.49 -19.11
C LEU A 91 -17.02 -0.81 -18.30
N PRO A 92 -18.06 -1.64 -18.42
CA PRO A 92 -18.08 -2.93 -17.73
C PRO A 92 -17.04 -3.88 -18.32
N CYS A 93 -16.59 -4.86 -17.54
CA CYS A 93 -15.87 -6.00 -18.08
C CYS A 93 -16.82 -6.82 -18.98
N PRO A 94 -16.37 -7.30 -20.16
CA PRO A 94 -17.21 -8.13 -21.03
C PRO A 94 -17.49 -9.52 -20.42
N ASP A 95 -16.62 -10.01 -19.54
CA ASP A 95 -16.68 -11.37 -18.99
C ASP A 95 -17.33 -11.43 -17.59
N CYS A 96 -17.41 -10.31 -16.87
CA CYS A 96 -18.07 -10.23 -15.56
C CYS A 96 -18.80 -8.89 -15.36
N VAL A 97 -19.91 -8.91 -14.62
CA VAL A 97 -20.71 -7.70 -14.31
C VAL A 97 -20.27 -6.99 -13.02
N GLU A 98 -19.24 -7.51 -12.35
CA GLU A 98 -18.82 -7.04 -11.01
C GLU A 98 -17.94 -5.79 -11.05
N VAL A 99 -17.15 -5.59 -12.11
CA VAL A 99 -16.17 -4.50 -12.16
C VAL A 99 -16.36 -3.59 -13.35
N MET A 100 -15.93 -2.34 -13.17
CA MET A 100 -15.95 -1.34 -14.23
C MET A 100 -14.60 -0.60 -14.37
N PHE A 101 -14.34 -0.07 -15.57
CA PHE A 101 -13.09 0.61 -15.92
C PHE A 101 -13.36 1.98 -16.53
N CYS A 102 -12.49 2.96 -16.28
CA CYS A 102 -12.65 4.30 -16.86
C CYS A 102 -12.20 4.42 -18.32
N SER A 103 -11.46 3.44 -18.84
CA SER A 103 -11.01 3.43 -20.23
C SER A 103 -10.65 2.00 -20.70
N PRO A 104 -10.64 1.74 -22.02
CA PRO A 104 -10.22 0.44 -22.57
C PRO A 104 -8.79 0.07 -22.18
N GLU A 105 -7.91 1.05 -22.01
CA GLU A 105 -6.53 0.85 -21.56
C GLU A 105 -6.49 0.35 -20.11
N CYS A 106 -7.30 0.94 -19.22
CA CYS A 106 -7.42 0.47 -17.84
C CYS A 106 -7.97 -0.96 -17.78
N ALA A 107 -8.96 -1.29 -18.61
CA ALA A 107 -9.48 -2.66 -18.70
C ALA A 107 -8.40 -3.65 -19.15
N LYS A 108 -7.64 -3.30 -20.20
CA LYS A 108 -6.53 -4.12 -20.70
C LYS A 108 -5.43 -4.32 -19.66
N LEU A 109 -5.03 -3.25 -18.96
CA LEU A 109 -4.00 -3.32 -17.93
C LEU A 109 -4.46 -4.12 -16.71
N ALA A 110 -5.71 -3.97 -16.27
CA ALA A 110 -6.29 -4.77 -15.20
C ALA A 110 -6.31 -6.26 -15.59
N GLN A 111 -6.75 -6.57 -16.81
CA GLN A 111 -6.81 -7.94 -17.32
C GLN A 111 -5.42 -8.60 -17.38
N GLN A 112 -4.38 -7.86 -17.75
CA GLN A 112 -3.01 -8.37 -17.75
C GLN A 112 -2.45 -8.63 -16.36
N ARG A 113 -2.87 -7.84 -15.35
CA ARG A 113 -2.27 -7.86 -14.01
C ARG A 113 -3.01 -8.77 -13.04
N HIS A 114 -4.24 -8.43 -12.67
CA HIS A 114 -4.98 -9.07 -11.57
C HIS A 114 -6.35 -9.57 -12.02
N HIS A 115 -7.07 -8.80 -12.83
CA HIS A 115 -8.47 -9.08 -13.14
C HIS A 115 -8.67 -10.43 -13.85
N ARG A 116 -7.73 -10.91 -14.67
CA ARG A 116 -7.82 -12.26 -15.28
C ARG A 116 -7.99 -13.39 -14.27
N PHE A 117 -7.47 -13.22 -13.06
CA PHE A 117 -7.52 -14.23 -12.00
C PHE A 117 -8.79 -14.07 -11.16
N GLU A 118 -9.24 -12.84 -10.98
CA GLU A 118 -10.38 -12.50 -10.13
C GLU A 118 -11.72 -12.58 -10.88
N CYS A 119 -11.74 -12.31 -12.18
CA CYS A 119 -12.94 -12.11 -13.01
C CYS A 119 -14.01 -13.21 -12.82
N ARG A 120 -13.61 -14.49 -12.77
CA ARG A 120 -14.54 -15.62 -12.59
C ARG A 120 -14.97 -15.84 -11.15
N ILE A 121 -14.21 -15.34 -10.18
CA ILE A 121 -14.38 -15.61 -8.75
C ILE A 121 -15.19 -14.48 -8.09
N LEU A 122 -15.05 -13.24 -8.58
CA LEU A 122 -15.69 -12.06 -7.99
C LEU A 122 -17.22 -12.21 -7.81
N ARG A 123 -17.89 -12.88 -8.74
CA ARG A 123 -19.34 -13.16 -8.64
C ARG A 123 -19.71 -13.96 -7.38
N GLY A 124 -18.83 -14.86 -6.93
CA GLY A 124 -19.05 -15.68 -5.73
C GLY A 124 -18.56 -15.05 -4.43
N LEU A 125 -17.92 -13.87 -4.48
CA LEU A 125 -17.40 -13.17 -3.30
C LEU A 125 -18.34 -12.06 -2.81
N TYR A 126 -19.13 -11.49 -3.72
CA TYR A 126 -20.04 -10.37 -3.45
C TYR A 126 -21.51 -10.78 -3.33
N THR A 127 -21.80 -12.09 -3.34
CA THR A 127 -23.12 -12.70 -3.13
C THR A 127 -23.22 -13.29 -1.74
#